data_AF-A0A5J4W3P4-F1
#
_entry.id   AF-A0A5J4W3P4-F1
#
_cell.length_a   1.000
_cell.length_b   1.000
_cell.length_c   1.000
_cell.angle_alpha   90.00
_cell.angle_beta   90.00
_cell.angle_gamma   90.00
#
_symmetry.space_group_name_H-M   'P 1'
#
loop_
_entity.id
_entity.type
_entity.pdbx_description
1 polymer ?
#
loop_
_entity_poly.entity_id
_entity_poly.type
_entity_poly.pdbx_seq_one_letter_code
_entity_poly.pdbx_strand_id
1 'polypeptide(L)'
;MVLLELYDLNYGIVANKIVLLKKFDNREWESAVNIGIDIKCSNILLHNPPGTELVHAKISDFGFAQKEDKIHGQTCFAGTLPFMSPEQFHKSAFITQKVDIYALGITFYNIIVHKYPVNQPTIEKYQEYFNNPQFDKTKLKQPQEIKDNILWDLLQNLLEFDPNKRISAAEALQHPYFTSSEAIADVSKEQLNISNQCIINYYSGSLRYKGKIKEGKPNPLLKEMERDGTLTKLIEIFNNDQFNNKEIKTQAACSIGQLYKATQLPSEIGFKIFVHLKDNIIRDNSSLSTRSLPSLICLAEYQCMHKNLL
;
A
#
# COMPACT_ATOMS: atom_id res chain seq x y z
N MET A 1 5.46 2.39 3.89
CA MET A 1 4.00 2.09 3.89
C MET A 1 3.25 3.22 3.19
N VAL A 2 2.53 2.97 2.09
CA VAL A 2 1.80 4.01 1.32
C VAL A 2 0.39 3.50 1.02
N LEU A 3 -0.61 4.29 1.39
CA LEU A 3 -2.00 4.05 1.02
C LEU A 3 -2.62 5.33 0.44
N LEU A 4 -2.45 5.43 -0.87
CA LEU A 4 -3.40 5.96 -1.85
C LEU A 4 -3.55 7.44 -2.17
N GLU A 5 -3.90 7.60 -3.45
CA GLU A 5 -3.90 8.80 -4.26
C GLU A 5 -5.16 9.62 -4.00
N LEU A 6 -5.00 10.94 -3.99
CA LEU A 6 -6.07 11.91 -3.83
C LEU A 6 -5.80 13.10 -4.76
N TYR A 7 -6.58 13.20 -5.85
CA TYR A 7 -7.27 14.41 -6.35
C TYR A 7 -7.60 14.30 -7.85
N ASP A 8 -8.88 14.41 -8.21
CA ASP A 8 -9.35 14.61 -9.59
C ASP A 8 -9.97 16.02 -9.73
N LEU A 9 -9.57 16.75 -10.78
CA LEU A 9 -9.98 18.14 -11.02
C LEU A 9 -11.47 18.33 -11.38
N ASN A 10 -12.16 17.29 -11.84
CA ASN A 10 -13.57 17.33 -12.24
C ASN A 10 -14.51 16.77 -11.16
N TYR A 11 -14.04 15.83 -10.33
CA TYR A 11 -14.86 15.10 -9.36
C TYR A 11 -14.48 15.33 -7.88
N GLY A 12 -13.38 16.04 -7.61
CA GLY A 12 -12.89 16.28 -6.26
C GLY A 12 -12.13 15.06 -5.71
N ILE A 13 -12.36 14.74 -4.44
CA ILE A 13 -11.62 13.66 -3.76
C ILE A 13 -12.22 12.29 -4.12
N VAL A 14 -11.60 11.66 -5.11
CA VAL A 14 -11.82 10.25 -5.51
C VAL A 14 -10.69 9.38 -4.94
N ALA A 15 -11.00 8.49 -4.02
CA ALA A 15 -10.02 7.68 -3.30
C ALA A 15 -9.66 6.38 -4.06
N ASN A 16 -8.74 6.45 -5.02
CA ASN A 16 -8.51 5.36 -5.98
C ASN A 16 -7.38 4.37 -5.58
N LYS A 17 -7.73 3.40 -4.73
CA LYS A 17 -7.50 1.93 -4.87
C LYS A 17 -6.15 1.35 -5.39
N ILE A 18 -5.27 0.95 -4.47
CA ILE A 18 -4.12 0.01 -4.62
C ILE A 18 -3.74 -0.54 -3.23
N VAL A 19 -3.48 -1.85 -3.15
CA VAL A 19 -3.17 -2.59 -1.93
C VAL A 19 -1.74 -3.16 -2.02
N LEU A 20 -0.81 -2.74 -1.15
CA LEU A 20 0.54 -3.34 -1.09
C LEU A 20 1.07 -3.48 0.35
N LEU A 21 1.29 -4.73 0.78
CA LEU A 21 1.94 -5.18 2.02
C LEU A 21 3.16 -6.06 1.61
N LYS A 22 4.33 -6.21 2.28
CA LYS A 22 5.03 -5.64 3.48
C LYS A 22 6.44 -6.33 3.53
N LYS A 23 7.66 -5.74 3.65
CA LYS A 23 8.21 -4.41 4.06
C LYS A 23 9.56 -4.13 3.34
N PHE A 24 9.97 -2.91 2.98
CA PHE A 24 10.35 -1.72 3.77
C PHE A 24 11.60 -1.87 4.70
N ASP A 25 12.22 -0.72 5.05
CA ASP A 25 13.50 -0.54 5.80
C ASP A 25 13.39 -0.98 7.27
N ASN A 26 14.50 -1.29 7.95
CA ASN A 26 14.50 -1.75 9.35
C ASN A 26 13.90 -0.73 10.32
N ARG A 27 14.05 0.58 10.06
CA ARG A 27 13.41 1.64 10.87
C ARG A 27 11.90 1.73 10.60
N GLU A 28 11.46 1.45 9.38
CA GLU A 28 10.03 1.29 9.07
C GLU A 28 9.48 -0.04 9.55
N TRP A 29 10.30 -1.08 9.73
CA TRP A 29 9.87 -2.36 10.30
C TRP A 29 9.36 -2.15 11.72
N GLU A 30 10.08 -1.37 12.53
CA GLU A 30 9.68 -0.98 13.88
C GLU A 30 8.37 -0.17 13.81
N SER A 31 8.33 0.93 13.05
CA SER A 31 7.11 1.75 12.88
C SER A 31 5.89 1.00 12.35
N ALA A 32 6.05 -0.09 11.58
CA ALA A 32 4.93 -0.90 11.06
C ALA A 32 4.57 -2.12 11.96
N VAL A 33 5.14 -2.19 13.16
CA VAL A 33 4.60 -2.93 14.33
C VAL A 33 4.08 -1.93 15.38
N ASN A 34 4.20 -0.64 15.11
CA ASN A 34 3.73 0.42 15.99
C ASN A 34 2.30 0.83 15.63
N ILE A 35 1.58 1.27 16.65
CA ILE A 35 0.29 1.94 16.57
C ILE A 35 0.60 3.40 16.24
N GLY A 36 0.05 3.92 15.16
CA GLY A 36 0.31 5.25 14.59
C GLY A 36 -0.67 6.31 15.07
N ILE A 37 -0.87 6.39 16.40
CA ILE A 37 -1.95 7.01 17.22
C ILE A 37 -2.51 8.41 16.79
N ASP A 38 -1.95 9.06 15.77
CA ASP A 38 -2.34 10.37 15.26
C ASP A 38 -2.53 10.40 13.73
N ILE A 39 -3.23 9.40 13.16
CA ILE A 39 -3.65 9.40 11.75
C ILE A 39 -4.72 10.49 11.52
N LYS A 40 -4.37 11.50 10.72
CA LYS A 40 -5.25 12.63 10.34
C LYS A 40 -4.75 13.31 9.08
N CYS A 41 -5.59 14.13 8.43
CA CYS A 41 -5.26 14.84 7.20
C CYS A 41 -3.93 15.62 7.24
N SER A 42 -3.63 16.31 8.34
CA SER A 42 -2.37 17.09 8.45
C SER A 42 -1.10 16.23 8.53
N ASN A 43 -1.26 14.94 8.85
CA ASN A 43 -0.16 13.99 8.97
C ASN A 43 -0.07 13.07 7.74
N ILE A 44 -0.83 13.39 6.67
CA ILE A 44 -0.75 12.75 5.36
C ILE A 44 -0.20 13.79 4.38
N LEU A 45 1.11 13.71 4.11
CA LEU A 45 1.79 14.59 3.18
C LEU A 45 1.61 14.11 1.75
N LEU A 46 1.35 15.04 0.83
CA LEU A 46 1.34 14.77 -0.60
C LEU A 46 2.69 15.16 -1.20
N HIS A 47 3.35 14.21 -1.87
CA HIS A 47 4.62 14.44 -2.56
C HIS A 47 4.48 14.15 -4.05
N ASN A 48 4.67 15.17 -4.88
CA ASN A 48 4.81 15.02 -6.32
C ASN A 48 6.31 15.03 -6.72
N PRO A 49 6.88 13.89 -7.19
CA PRO A 49 8.25 13.85 -7.71
C PRO A 49 8.40 14.69 -9.00
N PRO A 50 9.40 15.60 -9.07
CA PRO A 50 9.62 16.42 -10.26
C PRO A 50 9.80 15.59 -11.54
N GLY A 51 9.15 16.03 -12.63
CA GLY A 51 9.14 15.30 -13.91
C GLY A 51 8.19 14.11 -13.96
N THR A 52 7.26 14.01 -12.99
CA THR A 52 6.20 13.00 -12.98
C THR A 52 4.84 13.65 -12.72
N GLU A 53 3.76 12.98 -13.12
CA GLU A 53 2.38 13.36 -12.79
C GLU A 53 1.88 12.63 -11.52
N LEU A 54 2.81 12.05 -10.74
CA LEU A 54 2.51 11.19 -9.59
C LEU A 54 2.24 12.02 -8.34
N VAL A 55 1.20 11.67 -7.57
CA VAL A 55 0.99 12.24 -6.22
C VAL A 55 1.06 11.12 -5.19
N HIS A 56 2.19 11.03 -4.49
CA HIS A 56 2.39 10.05 -3.43
C HIS A 56 1.91 10.59 -2.08
N ALA A 57 0.85 10.01 -1.53
CA ALA A 57 0.50 10.19 -0.12
C ALA A 57 1.51 9.48 0.80
N LYS A 58 1.98 10.16 1.84
CA LYS A 58 2.92 9.63 2.83
C LYS A 58 2.49 10.02 4.24
N ILE A 59 2.40 9.04 5.12
CA ILE A 59 2.18 9.29 6.55
C ILE A 59 3.46 9.91 7.13
N SER A 60 3.30 10.99 7.88
CA SER A 60 4.34 11.69 8.63
C SER A 60 4.01 11.75 10.12
N ASP A 61 4.89 12.38 10.88
CA ASP A 61 4.75 12.61 12.33
C ASP A 61 4.48 11.33 13.16
N PHE A 62 5.54 10.54 13.33
CA PHE A 62 5.55 9.37 14.18
C PHE A 62 5.78 9.71 15.67
N GLY A 63 5.56 10.97 16.10
CA GLY A 63 5.83 11.42 17.47
C GLY A 63 5.04 10.66 18.55
N PHE A 64 3.89 10.08 18.19
CA PHE A 64 3.06 9.25 19.07
C PHE A 64 3.18 7.74 18.82
N ALA A 65 4.03 7.31 17.87
CA ALA A 65 4.07 5.92 17.42
C ALA A 65 4.64 4.96 18.48
N GLN A 66 3.87 3.95 18.88
CA GLN A 66 4.22 3.03 19.97
C GLN A 66 4.11 1.56 19.54
N LYS A 67 5.13 0.75 19.88
CA LYS A 67 5.16 -0.68 19.56
C LYS A 67 4.07 -1.42 20.33
N GLU A 68 3.20 -2.13 19.62
CA GLU A 68 2.09 -2.90 20.21
C GLU A 68 2.59 -3.98 21.19
N ASP A 69 2.31 -3.83 22.48
CA ASP A 69 2.53 -4.87 23.49
C ASP A 69 1.27 -5.73 23.66
N LYS A 70 1.32 -6.93 23.08
CA LYS A 70 0.24 -7.92 23.09
C LYS A 70 0.09 -8.71 24.40
N ILE A 71 1.01 -8.51 25.36
CA ILE A 71 1.08 -9.27 26.61
C ILE A 71 0.53 -8.44 27.76
N HIS A 72 0.95 -7.18 27.88
CA HIS A 72 0.55 -6.31 29.00
C HIS A 72 -0.57 -5.34 28.66
N GLY A 73 -0.81 -5.08 27.37
CA GLY A 73 -1.65 -3.97 26.92
C GLY A 73 -1.00 -2.61 27.16
N GLN A 74 -1.45 -1.59 26.43
CA GLN A 74 -0.98 -0.21 26.62
C GLN A 74 -2.16 0.71 26.85
N THR A 75 -2.17 1.36 28.01
CA THR A 75 -3.07 2.46 28.33
C THR A 75 -2.43 3.77 27.88
N CYS A 76 -2.48 4.07 26.59
CA CYS A 76 -2.04 5.35 26.05
C CYS A 76 -3.23 6.26 25.73
N PHE A 77 -3.31 7.40 26.43
CA PHE A 77 -4.24 8.48 26.10
C PHE A 77 -3.49 9.57 25.31
N ALA A 78 -3.40 9.37 24.00
CA ALA A 78 -2.80 10.31 23.05
C ALA A 78 -3.57 10.30 21.71
N GLY A 79 -3.29 11.29 20.86
CA GLY A 79 -3.94 11.50 19.56
C GLY A 79 -4.78 12.77 19.50
N THR A 80 -5.28 13.10 18.30
CA THR A 80 -6.13 14.28 18.07
C THR A 80 -7.61 13.93 18.28
N LEU A 81 -8.28 14.61 19.23
CA LEU A 81 -9.58 14.19 19.80
C LEU A 81 -10.63 13.65 18.80
N PRO A 82 -10.98 14.30 17.67
CA PRO A 82 -12.03 13.81 16.78
C PRO A 82 -11.67 12.49 16.05
N PHE A 83 -10.37 12.17 15.96
CA PHE A 83 -9.83 10.97 15.32
C PHE A 83 -9.65 9.80 16.30
N MET A 84 -9.72 10.07 17.61
CA MET A 84 -9.55 9.04 18.64
C MET A 84 -10.72 8.06 18.64
N SER A 85 -10.39 6.78 18.72
CA SER A 85 -11.33 5.66 18.76
C SER A 85 -12.11 5.58 20.08
N PRO A 86 -13.32 4.99 20.10
CA PRO A 86 -14.15 4.92 21.31
C PRO A 86 -13.42 4.25 22.49
N GLU A 87 -12.64 3.20 22.22
CA GLU A 87 -11.88 2.50 23.26
C GLU A 87 -10.84 3.40 23.95
N GLN A 88 -10.23 4.38 23.28
CA GLN A 88 -9.27 5.30 23.92
C GLN A 88 -9.89 6.14 25.04
N PHE A 89 -11.21 6.23 25.14
CA PHE A 89 -11.93 6.93 26.20
C PHE A 89 -12.35 6.03 27.38
N HIS A 90 -11.96 4.74 27.38
CA HIS A 90 -12.18 3.83 28.51
C HIS A 90 -10.93 3.71 29.40
N LYS A 91 -11.12 3.69 30.74
CA LYS A 91 -10.02 3.71 31.74
C LYS A 91 -9.07 2.51 31.71
N SER A 92 -9.44 1.41 31.05
CA SER A 92 -8.71 0.14 31.01
C SER A 92 -8.63 -0.42 29.60
N ALA A 93 -8.48 0.46 28.60
CA ALA A 93 -8.49 0.09 27.20
C ALA A 93 -7.20 -0.59 26.76
N PHE A 94 -7.33 -1.70 26.04
CA PHE A 94 -6.23 -2.35 25.33
C PHE A 94 -6.10 -1.72 23.94
N ILE A 95 -5.18 -0.76 23.81
CA ILE A 95 -4.91 -0.10 22.54
C ILE A 95 -4.14 -1.06 21.61
N THR A 96 -4.64 -1.19 20.38
CA THR A 96 -4.07 -2.03 19.31
C THR A 96 -4.03 -1.24 18.01
N GLN A 97 -3.48 -1.82 16.93
CA GLN A 97 -3.50 -1.22 15.58
C GLN A 97 -4.93 -0.86 15.08
N LYS A 98 -6.00 -1.33 15.73
CA LYS A 98 -7.39 -0.99 15.39
C LYS A 98 -7.72 0.50 15.61
N VAL A 99 -7.00 1.22 16.46
CA VAL A 99 -7.26 2.67 16.66
C VAL A 99 -6.90 3.47 15.41
N ASP A 100 -5.83 3.07 14.70
CA ASP A 100 -5.40 3.69 13.44
C ASP A 100 -6.43 3.46 12.33
N ILE A 101 -7.11 2.31 12.34
CA ILE A 101 -8.20 1.98 11.39
C ILE A 101 -9.40 2.92 11.60
N TYR A 102 -9.76 3.18 12.85
CA TYR A 102 -10.82 4.13 13.18
C TYR A 102 -10.44 5.56 12.78
N ALA A 103 -9.22 5.99 13.12
CA ALA A 103 -8.70 7.31 12.74
C ALA A 103 -8.60 7.51 11.22
N LEU A 104 -8.30 6.44 10.45
CA LEU A 104 -8.39 6.43 8.98
C LEU A 104 -9.84 6.58 8.49
N GLY A 105 -10.79 5.87 9.11
CA GLY A 105 -12.23 6.05 8.84
C GLY A 105 -12.71 7.48 9.10
N ILE A 106 -12.26 8.10 10.20
CA ILE A 106 -12.56 9.50 10.52
C ILE A 106 -11.93 10.44 9.48
N THR A 107 -10.71 10.15 9.05
CA THR A 107 -10.00 10.92 8.02
C THR A 107 -10.77 10.90 6.69
N PHE A 108 -11.21 9.73 6.22
CA PHE A 108 -12.03 9.60 5.01
C PHE A 108 -13.39 10.28 5.17
N TYR A 109 -14.08 10.10 6.30
CA TYR A 109 -15.34 10.78 6.58
C TYR A 109 -15.18 12.31 6.54
N ASN A 110 -14.14 12.85 7.19
CA ASN A 110 -13.90 14.29 7.26
C ASN A 110 -13.55 14.89 5.89
N ILE A 111 -12.80 14.13 5.08
CA ILE A 111 -12.48 14.46 3.69
C ILE A 111 -13.75 14.65 2.83
N ILE A 112 -14.76 13.79 3.00
CA ILE A 112 -15.99 13.80 2.19
C ILE A 112 -17.07 14.76 2.75
N VAL A 113 -17.24 14.77 4.07
CA VAL A 113 -18.38 15.40 4.77
C VAL A 113 -18.00 16.76 5.37
N HIS A 114 -16.70 17.07 5.46
CA HIS A 114 -16.12 18.27 6.11
C HIS A 114 -16.55 18.48 7.56
N LYS A 115 -16.99 17.40 8.21
CA LYS A 115 -17.44 17.32 9.61
C LYS A 115 -16.82 16.06 10.24
N TYR A 116 -17.05 15.86 11.53
CA TYR A 116 -16.73 14.60 12.21
C TYR A 116 -18.04 13.91 12.62
N PRO A 117 -18.12 12.57 12.63
CA PRO A 117 -19.33 11.85 13.06
C PRO A 117 -19.60 12.05 14.56
N VAL A 118 -18.55 12.25 15.35
CA VAL A 118 -18.60 12.69 16.74
C VAL A 118 -17.64 13.88 16.87
N ASN A 119 -18.09 14.98 17.45
CA ASN A 119 -17.23 16.15 17.71
C ASN A 119 -17.58 16.75 19.08
N GLN A 120 -16.86 16.35 20.12
CA GLN A 120 -17.03 16.87 21.48
C GLN A 120 -15.90 17.85 21.82
N PRO A 121 -16.17 18.89 22.65
CA PRO A 121 -15.20 19.95 22.93
C PRO A 121 -14.09 19.55 23.90
N THR A 122 -14.30 18.51 24.73
CA THR A 122 -13.34 18.08 25.75
C THR A 122 -13.28 16.55 25.88
N ILE A 123 -12.23 16.05 26.53
CA ILE A 123 -12.02 14.62 26.82
C ILE A 123 -13.19 14.06 27.64
N GLU A 124 -13.64 14.79 28.65
CA GLU A 124 -14.74 14.41 29.54
C GLU A 124 -16.04 14.26 28.75
N LYS A 125 -16.28 15.13 27.75
CA LYS A 125 -17.45 15.03 26.89
C LYS A 125 -17.39 13.86 25.91
N TYR A 126 -16.21 13.49 25.40
CA TYR A 126 -16.05 12.21 24.68
C TYR A 126 -16.26 11.00 25.59
N GLN A 127 -15.75 11.04 26.82
CA GLN A 127 -15.97 9.99 27.82
C GLN A 127 -17.46 9.85 28.16
N GLU A 128 -18.16 10.94 28.46
CA GLU A 128 -19.62 10.93 28.67
C GLU A 128 -20.36 10.34 27.47
N TYR A 129 -19.99 10.75 26.24
CA TYR A 129 -20.61 10.30 25.01
C TYR A 129 -20.45 8.80 24.76
N PHE A 130 -19.21 8.29 24.80
CA PHE A 130 -18.93 6.88 24.51
C PHE A 130 -19.29 5.93 25.67
N ASN A 131 -19.32 6.40 26.92
CA ASN A 131 -19.76 5.59 28.06
C ASN A 131 -21.28 5.61 28.27
N ASN A 132 -22.05 6.48 27.60
CA ASN A 132 -23.50 6.55 27.75
C ASN A 132 -24.17 5.23 27.29
N PRO A 133 -24.90 4.50 28.16
CA PRO A 133 -25.56 3.25 27.80
C PRO A 133 -26.79 3.42 26.90
N GLN A 134 -27.33 4.65 26.78
CA GLN A 134 -28.40 4.98 25.84
C GLN A 134 -27.88 5.36 24.45
N PHE A 135 -26.56 5.54 24.28
CA PHE A 135 -25.99 5.80 22.97
C PHE A 135 -26.00 4.50 22.14
N ASP A 136 -26.59 4.56 20.95
CA ASP A 136 -26.59 3.45 20.02
C ASP A 136 -25.19 3.27 19.40
N LYS A 137 -24.38 2.43 20.06
CA LYS A 137 -23.03 2.04 19.62
C LYS A 137 -23.03 1.22 18.33
N THR A 138 -24.19 0.85 17.78
CA THR A 138 -24.25 -0.12 16.68
C THR A 138 -24.16 0.50 15.30
N LYS A 139 -24.66 1.73 15.07
CA LYS A 139 -24.58 2.38 13.74
C LYS A 139 -24.46 3.90 13.79
N LEU A 140 -23.42 4.40 13.12
CA LEU A 140 -23.42 5.77 12.59
C LEU A 140 -24.55 5.91 11.55
N LYS A 141 -25.11 7.12 11.41
CA LYS A 141 -26.09 7.42 10.37
C LYS A 141 -25.35 7.88 9.11
N GLN A 142 -25.76 7.36 7.95
CA GLN A 142 -25.24 7.79 6.65
C GLN A 142 -25.51 9.29 6.44
N PRO A 143 -24.48 10.13 6.23
CA PRO A 143 -24.66 11.54 5.94
C PRO A 143 -25.13 11.74 4.50
N GLN A 144 -25.83 12.84 4.21
CA GLN A 144 -26.40 13.11 2.88
C GLN A 144 -25.33 13.32 1.80
N GLU A 145 -24.13 13.71 2.24
CA GLU A 145 -22.93 13.88 1.43
C GLU A 145 -22.41 12.53 0.86
N ILE A 146 -22.65 11.39 1.53
CA ILE A 146 -22.20 10.06 1.09
C ILE A 146 -23.36 9.31 0.42
N LYS A 147 -23.37 9.33 -0.92
CA LYS A 147 -24.38 8.66 -1.76
C LYS A 147 -23.99 7.26 -2.22
N ASP A 148 -22.68 6.96 -2.25
CA ASP A 148 -22.19 5.63 -2.58
C ASP A 148 -22.34 4.71 -1.36
N ASN A 149 -23.17 3.68 -1.52
CA ASN A 149 -23.43 2.68 -0.48
C ASN A 149 -22.24 1.76 -0.24
N ILE A 150 -21.35 1.56 -1.22
CA ILE A 150 -20.15 0.73 -1.09
C ILE A 150 -19.08 1.50 -0.28
N LEU A 151 -18.91 2.79 -0.55
CA LEU A 151 -18.12 3.69 0.29
C LEU A 151 -18.69 3.79 1.71
N TRP A 152 -20.01 3.90 1.86
CA TRP A 152 -20.64 3.92 3.17
C TRP A 152 -20.41 2.62 3.95
N ASP A 153 -20.53 1.45 3.30
CA ASP A 153 -20.26 0.17 3.95
C ASP A 153 -18.80 0.04 4.40
N LEU A 154 -17.83 0.48 3.58
CA LEU A 154 -16.43 0.58 3.99
C LEU A 154 -16.28 1.46 5.24
N LEU A 155 -16.90 2.63 5.26
CA LEU A 155 -16.83 3.56 6.38
C LEU A 155 -17.46 2.99 7.65
N GLN A 156 -18.58 2.26 7.57
CA GLN A 156 -19.15 1.54 8.72
C GLN A 156 -18.15 0.50 9.27
N ASN A 157 -17.50 -0.26 8.39
CA ASN A 157 -16.52 -1.28 8.78
C ASN A 157 -15.24 -0.68 9.41
N LEU A 158 -14.79 0.49 8.94
CA LEU A 158 -13.66 1.25 9.52
C LEU A 158 -14.02 1.91 10.85
N LEU A 159 -15.24 2.46 10.96
CA LEU A 159 -15.74 3.22 12.10
C LEU A 159 -16.53 2.39 13.12
N GLU A 160 -16.50 1.06 13.01
CA GLU A 160 -17.11 0.14 13.99
C GLU A 160 -16.54 0.38 15.40
N PHE A 161 -17.42 0.41 16.39
CA PHE A 161 -17.13 0.84 17.75
C PHE A 161 -16.45 -0.26 18.56
N ASP A 162 -16.75 -1.54 18.28
CA ASP A 162 -16.05 -2.69 18.86
C ASP A 162 -14.76 -2.98 18.06
N PRO A 163 -13.55 -2.76 18.61
CA PRO A 163 -12.30 -2.97 17.88
C PRO A 163 -12.08 -4.42 17.43
N ASN A 164 -12.78 -5.40 18.03
CA ASN A 164 -12.71 -6.80 17.62
C ASN A 164 -13.53 -7.08 16.35
N LYS A 165 -14.58 -6.28 16.10
CA LYS A 165 -15.43 -6.36 14.90
C LYS A 165 -14.99 -5.39 13.80
N ARG A 166 -14.38 -4.27 14.19
CA ARG A 166 -13.77 -3.29 13.27
C ARG A 166 -12.85 -4.02 12.32
N ILE A 167 -12.91 -3.68 11.04
CA ILE A 167 -12.11 -4.33 9.99
C ILE A 167 -10.61 -4.15 10.25
N SER A 168 -9.74 -5.04 9.77
CA SER A 168 -8.29 -4.77 9.71
C SER A 168 -7.93 -4.04 8.41
N ALA A 169 -6.74 -3.42 8.36
CA ALA A 169 -6.24 -2.86 7.10
C ALA A 169 -6.19 -3.91 5.97
N ALA A 170 -5.79 -5.15 6.26
CA ALA A 170 -5.69 -6.19 5.23
C ALA A 170 -7.06 -6.58 4.65
N GLU A 171 -8.09 -6.68 5.49
CA GLU A 171 -9.47 -6.97 5.09
C GLU A 171 -10.13 -5.77 4.40
N ALA A 172 -9.92 -4.55 4.92
CA ALA A 172 -10.42 -3.31 4.32
C ALA A 172 -9.92 -3.18 2.88
N LEU A 173 -8.68 -3.57 2.63
CA LEU A 173 -8.08 -3.54 1.31
C LEU A 173 -8.65 -4.59 0.33
N GLN A 174 -9.37 -5.61 0.82
CA GLN A 174 -10.12 -6.55 -0.02
C GLN A 174 -11.60 -6.16 -0.20
N HIS A 175 -12.07 -5.12 0.49
CA HIS A 175 -13.46 -4.65 0.45
C HIS A 175 -13.92 -4.33 -0.98
N PRO A 176 -15.20 -4.52 -1.37
CA PRO A 176 -15.70 -4.22 -2.72
C PRO A 176 -15.40 -2.78 -3.19
N TYR A 177 -15.38 -1.80 -2.29
CA TYR A 177 -14.91 -0.44 -2.60
C TYR A 177 -13.53 -0.44 -3.29
N PHE A 178 -12.64 -1.35 -2.86
CA PHE A 178 -11.31 -1.57 -3.43
C PHE A 178 -11.20 -2.74 -4.41
N THR A 179 -12.23 -3.57 -4.62
CA THR A 179 -12.13 -4.80 -5.46
C THR A 179 -13.25 -5.03 -6.48
N SER A 180 -14.34 -4.25 -6.49
CA SER A 180 -15.45 -4.43 -7.44
C SER A 180 -15.09 -4.08 -8.88
N SER A 181 -15.85 -4.62 -9.83
CA SER A 181 -15.67 -4.41 -11.27
C SER A 181 -15.84 -2.95 -11.69
N GLU A 182 -16.82 -2.25 -11.11
CA GLU A 182 -17.09 -0.83 -11.34
C GLU A 182 -15.86 -0.02 -10.96
N ALA A 183 -15.38 -0.20 -9.74
CA ALA A 183 -14.25 0.54 -9.23
C ALA A 183 -12.89 -0.06 -9.70
N ILE A 184 -12.87 -1.07 -10.57
CA ILE A 184 -11.72 -1.42 -11.42
C ILE A 184 -11.81 -0.64 -12.75
N ALA A 185 -13.01 -0.45 -13.29
CA ALA A 185 -13.26 0.34 -14.49
C ALA A 185 -13.07 1.85 -14.26
N ASP A 186 -13.30 2.34 -13.04
CA ASP A 186 -13.01 3.72 -12.62
C ASP A 186 -11.50 4.03 -12.50
N VAL A 187 -10.62 3.02 -12.65
CA VAL A 187 -9.17 3.23 -12.69
C VAL A 187 -8.74 3.53 -14.12
N SER A 188 -8.31 4.78 -14.37
CA SER A 188 -7.79 5.17 -15.68
C SER A 188 -6.53 4.39 -16.05
N LYS A 189 -6.20 4.36 -17.36
CA LYS A 189 -4.96 3.72 -17.83
C LYS A 189 -3.73 4.41 -17.26
N GLU A 190 -3.85 5.70 -17.04
CA GLU A 190 -2.89 6.60 -16.41
C GLU A 190 -2.67 6.16 -14.96
N GLN A 191 -3.72 6.04 -14.14
CA GLN A 191 -3.67 5.52 -12.76
C GLN A 191 -3.09 4.09 -12.70
N LEU A 192 -3.44 3.20 -13.63
CA LEU A 192 -2.83 1.86 -13.71
C LEU A 192 -1.32 1.91 -14.03
N ASN A 193 -0.90 2.76 -14.97
CA ASN A 193 0.52 2.94 -15.30
C ASN A 193 1.30 3.53 -14.11
N ILE A 194 0.71 4.50 -13.42
CA ILE A 194 1.20 5.12 -12.19
C ILE A 194 1.41 4.06 -11.09
N SER A 195 0.37 3.28 -10.77
CA SER A 195 0.39 2.16 -9.84
C SER A 195 1.54 1.19 -10.11
N ASN A 196 1.66 0.74 -11.36
CA ASN A 196 2.70 -0.18 -11.80
C ASN A 196 4.10 0.43 -11.68
N GLN A 197 4.27 1.71 -12.04
CA GLN A 197 5.54 2.41 -11.90
C GLN A 197 5.95 2.60 -10.43
N CYS A 198 5.00 2.80 -9.51
CA CYS A 198 5.26 2.86 -8.07
C CYS A 198 5.75 1.50 -7.51
N ILE A 199 5.11 0.38 -7.88
CA ILE A 199 5.55 -0.99 -7.54
C ILE A 199 7.00 -1.21 -8.01
N ILE A 200 7.25 -0.87 -9.27
CA ILE A 200 8.54 -1.00 -9.94
C ILE A 200 9.63 -0.13 -9.28
N ASN A 201 9.31 1.12 -8.92
CA ASN A 201 10.24 2.05 -8.28
C ASN A 201 10.59 1.59 -6.86
N TYR A 202 9.60 1.13 -6.09
CA TYR A 202 9.78 0.55 -4.76
C TYR A 202 10.70 -0.68 -4.80
N TYR A 203 10.49 -1.59 -5.75
CA TYR A 203 11.36 -2.73 -5.95
C TYR A 203 12.78 -2.33 -6.38
N SER A 204 12.90 -1.43 -7.37
CA SER A 204 14.19 -0.94 -7.86
C SER A 204 15.01 -0.25 -6.76
N GLY A 205 14.35 0.48 -5.86
CA GLY A 205 14.95 1.02 -4.64
C GLY A 205 15.36 -0.05 -3.64
N SER A 206 14.51 -1.05 -3.42
CA SER A 206 14.79 -2.19 -2.52
C SER A 206 16.01 -3.01 -2.98
N LEU A 207 16.17 -3.26 -4.29
CA LEU A 207 17.38 -3.87 -4.84
C LEU A 207 18.62 -3.01 -4.62
N ARG A 208 18.55 -1.71 -4.89
CA ARG A 208 19.69 -0.80 -4.68
C ARG A 208 20.13 -0.71 -3.21
N TYR A 209 19.19 -0.85 -2.27
CA TYR A 209 19.45 -0.67 -0.84
C TYR A 209 19.78 -1.97 -0.09
N LYS A 210 18.99 -3.04 -0.32
CA LYS A 210 19.19 -4.36 0.32
C LYS A 210 20.11 -5.29 -0.49
N GLY A 211 20.29 -5.03 -1.79
CA GLY A 211 21.02 -5.89 -2.73
C GLY A 211 22.52 -5.61 -2.82
N LYS A 212 23.29 -5.81 -1.74
CA LYS A 212 24.72 -6.15 -1.87
C LYS A 212 24.85 -7.60 -2.36
N ILE A 213 24.47 -7.78 -3.62
CA ILE A 213 24.42 -9.03 -4.33
C ILE A 213 25.85 -9.57 -4.48
N LYS A 214 26.15 -10.71 -3.83
CA LYS A 214 27.37 -11.47 -4.10
C LYS A 214 27.19 -12.28 -5.39
N GLU A 215 28.22 -12.31 -6.20
CA GLU A 215 28.27 -13.08 -7.45
C GLU A 215 27.99 -14.58 -7.20
N GLY A 216 27.26 -15.21 -8.11
CA GLY A 216 26.87 -16.62 -8.02
C GLY A 216 25.87 -16.99 -6.91
N LYS A 217 25.31 -16.00 -6.19
CA LYS A 217 24.31 -16.26 -5.13
C LYS A 217 22.90 -15.82 -5.55
N PRO A 218 21.86 -16.61 -5.21
CA PRO A 218 20.46 -16.20 -5.38
C PRO A 218 20.14 -14.87 -4.71
N ASN A 219 19.19 -14.14 -5.30
CA ASN A 219 18.69 -12.90 -4.70
C ASN A 219 17.94 -13.22 -3.38
N PRO A 220 18.33 -12.65 -2.22
CA PRO A 220 17.67 -12.95 -0.95
C PRO A 220 16.20 -12.51 -0.91
N LEU A 221 15.78 -11.59 -1.78
CA LEU A 221 14.41 -11.07 -1.82
C LEU A 221 13.43 -11.99 -2.57
N LEU A 222 13.89 -13.00 -3.33
CA LEU A 222 13.01 -13.85 -4.14
C LEU A 222 11.90 -14.50 -3.31
N LYS A 223 12.26 -15.18 -2.22
CA LYS A 223 11.29 -15.83 -1.32
C LYS A 223 10.42 -14.85 -0.54
N GLU A 224 10.89 -13.63 -0.31
CA GLU A 224 10.10 -12.58 0.34
C GLU A 224 8.97 -12.12 -0.60
N MET A 225 9.29 -11.94 -1.87
CA MET A 225 8.39 -11.42 -2.91
C MET A 225 7.49 -12.45 -3.58
N GLU A 226 7.88 -13.73 -3.52
CA GLU A 226 6.96 -14.86 -3.72
C GLU A 226 5.88 -14.88 -2.64
N ARG A 227 6.26 -14.65 -1.37
CA ARG A 227 5.34 -14.73 -0.22
C ARG A 227 4.42 -13.51 -0.09
N ASP A 228 4.89 -12.31 -0.44
CA ASP A 228 4.07 -11.08 -0.34
C ASP A 228 3.25 -10.77 -1.60
N GLY A 229 3.40 -11.56 -2.67
CA GLY A 229 2.68 -11.40 -3.93
C GLY A 229 3.28 -10.37 -4.90
N THR A 230 4.35 -9.66 -4.53
CA THR A 230 5.05 -8.69 -5.41
C THR A 230 5.51 -9.36 -6.70
N LEU A 231 6.01 -10.61 -6.64
CA LEU A 231 6.40 -11.34 -7.84
C LEU A 231 5.20 -11.62 -8.75
N THR A 232 4.08 -12.08 -8.19
CA THR A 232 2.83 -12.27 -8.95
C THR A 232 2.42 -10.99 -9.65
N LYS A 233 2.53 -9.83 -8.97
CA LYS A 233 2.18 -8.55 -9.58
C LYS A 233 3.14 -8.11 -10.67
N LEU A 234 4.45 -8.32 -10.52
CA LEU A 234 5.43 -8.09 -11.59
C LEU A 234 5.16 -8.97 -12.82
N ILE A 235 4.75 -10.23 -12.59
CA ILE A 235 4.36 -11.19 -13.62
C ILE A 235 3.09 -10.73 -14.36
N GLU A 236 2.06 -10.26 -13.64
CA GLU A 236 0.86 -9.66 -14.23
C GLU A 236 1.20 -8.44 -15.10
N ILE A 237 2.03 -7.51 -14.58
CA ILE A 237 2.46 -6.30 -15.31
C ILE A 237 3.21 -6.68 -16.60
N PHE A 238 4.06 -7.70 -16.56
CA PHE A 238 4.79 -8.17 -17.74
C PHE A 238 3.88 -8.84 -18.78
N ASN A 239 2.92 -9.66 -18.34
CA ASN A 239 1.99 -10.38 -19.23
C ASN A 239 0.86 -9.50 -19.78
N ASN A 240 0.57 -8.34 -19.19
CA ASN A 240 -0.56 -7.51 -19.61
C ASN A 240 -0.21 -6.71 -20.89
N ASP A 241 -0.72 -7.20 -22.03
CA ASP A 241 -0.55 -6.59 -23.35
C ASP A 241 -1.43 -5.35 -23.60
N GLN A 242 -2.30 -4.94 -22.65
CA GLN A 242 -3.01 -3.65 -22.75
C GLN A 242 -2.09 -2.44 -22.50
N PHE A 243 -0.92 -2.67 -21.91
CA PHE A 243 0.07 -1.61 -21.66
C PHE A 243 0.94 -1.38 -22.89
N ASN A 244 0.57 -0.38 -23.71
CA ASN A 244 1.43 0.14 -24.79
C ASN A 244 2.76 0.74 -24.28
N ASN A 245 2.95 0.91 -22.96
CA ASN A 245 4.18 1.40 -22.38
C ASN A 245 5.26 0.30 -22.31
N LYS A 246 6.08 0.23 -23.37
CA LYS A 246 7.25 -0.67 -23.50
C LYS A 246 8.23 -0.53 -22.32
N GLU A 247 8.33 0.64 -21.70
CA GLU A 247 9.23 0.90 -20.57
C GLU A 247 8.77 0.20 -19.29
N ILE A 248 7.48 0.29 -18.94
CA ILE A 248 6.89 -0.41 -17.76
C ILE A 248 7.06 -1.93 -17.90
N LYS A 249 6.68 -2.50 -19.07
CA LYS A 249 6.82 -3.94 -19.35
C LYS A 249 8.27 -4.40 -19.31
N THR A 250 9.19 -3.60 -19.84
CA THR A 250 10.64 -3.85 -19.76
C THR A 250 11.16 -3.78 -18.34
N GLN A 251 10.75 -2.78 -17.56
CA GLN A 251 11.23 -2.60 -16.19
C GLN A 251 10.69 -3.69 -15.26
N ALA A 252 9.47 -4.22 -15.50
CA ALA A 252 8.98 -5.44 -14.85
C ALA A 252 9.82 -6.68 -15.24
N ALA A 253 10.12 -6.88 -16.53
CA ALA A 253 11.00 -7.97 -16.99
C ALA A 253 12.40 -7.90 -16.35
N CYS A 254 13.00 -6.70 -16.30
CA CYS A 254 14.26 -6.45 -15.61
C CYS A 254 14.18 -6.80 -14.13
N SER A 255 13.07 -6.41 -13.48
CA SER A 255 12.86 -6.66 -12.06
C SER A 255 12.85 -8.15 -11.73
N ILE A 256 12.10 -8.92 -12.52
CA ILE A 256 12.01 -10.38 -12.37
C ILE A 256 13.36 -11.04 -12.69
N GLY A 257 14.06 -10.61 -13.74
CA GLY A 257 15.39 -11.14 -14.09
C GLY A 257 16.44 -10.93 -12.99
N GLN A 258 16.38 -9.80 -12.27
CA GLN A 258 17.23 -9.52 -11.11
C GLN A 258 16.80 -10.31 -9.86
N LEU A 259 15.52 -10.66 -9.74
CA LEU A 259 15.01 -11.50 -8.65
C LEU A 259 15.45 -12.96 -8.82
N TYR A 260 15.39 -13.47 -10.05
CA TYR A 260 15.84 -14.82 -10.41
C TYR A 260 17.35 -14.92 -10.68
N LYS A 261 18.16 -13.99 -10.13
CA LYS A 261 19.62 -14.09 -10.18
C LYS A 261 20.08 -15.47 -9.71
N ALA A 262 20.99 -16.10 -10.46
CA ALA A 262 21.57 -17.41 -10.16
C ALA A 262 20.52 -18.52 -9.84
N THR A 263 19.28 -18.34 -10.30
CA THR A 263 18.12 -19.18 -9.99
C THR A 263 17.35 -19.44 -11.29
N GLN A 264 16.67 -20.59 -11.39
CA GLN A 264 15.86 -20.90 -12.57
C GLN A 264 14.59 -20.04 -12.60
N LEU A 265 14.35 -19.33 -13.70
CA LEU A 265 13.05 -18.69 -13.96
C LEU A 265 11.92 -19.73 -14.06
N PRO A 266 10.68 -19.42 -13.67
CA PRO A 266 9.54 -20.31 -13.82
C PRO A 266 9.32 -20.67 -15.30
N SER A 267 9.12 -21.94 -15.62
CA SER A 267 9.03 -22.46 -17.00
C SER A 267 7.94 -21.76 -17.83
N GLU A 268 6.82 -21.43 -17.20
CA GLU A 268 5.62 -20.80 -17.78
C GLU A 268 5.87 -19.40 -18.38
N ILE A 269 6.86 -18.67 -17.85
CA ILE A 269 7.09 -17.26 -18.19
C ILE A 269 8.55 -16.90 -18.48
N GLY A 270 9.50 -17.71 -18.00
CA GLY A 270 10.94 -17.45 -18.09
C GLY A 270 11.43 -17.26 -19.52
N PHE A 271 10.91 -18.06 -20.46
CA PHE A 271 11.24 -17.90 -21.89
C PHE A 271 10.78 -16.54 -22.44
N LYS A 272 9.56 -16.10 -22.11
CA LYS A 272 9.03 -14.79 -22.55
C LYS A 272 9.87 -13.64 -22.00
N ILE A 273 10.23 -13.69 -20.71
CA ILE A 273 11.07 -12.67 -20.05
C ILE A 273 12.46 -12.62 -20.68
N PHE A 274 13.09 -13.78 -20.89
CA PHE A 274 14.41 -13.88 -21.51
C PHE A 274 14.44 -13.32 -22.93
N VAL A 275 13.45 -13.69 -23.77
CA VAL A 275 13.32 -13.18 -25.14
C VAL A 275 13.09 -11.66 -25.14
N HIS A 276 12.19 -11.14 -24.28
CA HIS A 276 11.92 -9.69 -24.19
C HIS A 276 13.16 -8.88 -23.81
N LEU A 277 13.93 -9.35 -22.82
CA LEU A 277 15.19 -8.70 -22.41
C LEU A 277 16.26 -8.79 -23.51
N LYS A 278 16.35 -9.91 -24.24
CA LYS A 278 17.30 -10.11 -25.33
C LYS A 278 16.97 -9.22 -26.54
N ASP A 279 15.69 -9.15 -26.92
CA ASP A 279 15.20 -8.29 -28.01
C ASP A 279 15.45 -6.80 -27.71
N ASN A 280 15.30 -6.37 -26.46
CA ASN A 280 15.61 -4.99 -26.05
C ASN A 280 17.11 -4.62 -26.16
N ILE A 281 18.02 -5.60 -26.13
CA ILE A 281 19.46 -5.34 -26.35
C ILE A 281 19.78 -5.35 -27.84
N ILE A 282 19.20 -6.29 -28.60
CA ILE A 282 19.51 -6.47 -30.03
C ILE A 282 18.88 -5.37 -30.90
N ARG A 283 17.68 -4.90 -30.57
CA ARG A 283 16.88 -4.01 -31.43
C ARG A 283 16.93 -2.53 -31.04
N ASP A 284 17.57 -2.18 -29.91
CA ASP A 284 17.39 -0.88 -29.26
C ASP A 284 18.74 -0.26 -28.83
N ASN A 285 19.12 0.86 -29.45
CA ASN A 285 20.32 1.64 -29.09
C ASN A 285 20.04 2.66 -27.95
N SER A 286 19.02 2.39 -27.13
CA SER A 286 18.41 3.35 -26.20
C SER A 286 18.55 2.95 -24.72
N SER A 287 17.89 3.72 -23.84
CA SER A 287 17.86 3.53 -22.38
C SER A 287 17.28 2.17 -21.93
N LEU A 288 16.54 1.46 -22.79
CA LEU A 288 15.99 0.14 -22.47
C LEU A 288 17.06 -0.97 -22.52
N SER A 289 18.05 -0.85 -23.40
CA SER A 289 19.16 -1.80 -23.54
C SER A 289 20.07 -1.77 -22.30
N THR A 290 20.46 -0.57 -21.87
CA THR A 290 21.30 -0.38 -20.66
C THR A 290 20.63 -0.85 -19.37
N ARG A 291 19.29 -0.85 -19.31
CA ARG A 291 18.51 -1.41 -18.18
C ARG A 291 18.30 -2.92 -18.26
N SER A 292 18.26 -3.50 -19.46
CA SER A 292 18.01 -4.94 -19.67
C SER A 292 19.26 -5.79 -19.43
N LEU A 293 20.45 -5.26 -19.76
CA LEU A 293 21.72 -5.98 -19.64
C LEU A 293 22.05 -6.48 -18.22
N PRO A 294 21.94 -5.70 -17.13
CA PRO A 294 22.21 -6.20 -15.77
C PRO A 294 21.32 -7.37 -15.35
N SER A 295 20.10 -7.42 -15.86
CA SER A 295 19.11 -8.46 -15.57
C SER A 295 19.45 -9.76 -16.30
N LEU A 296 19.91 -9.68 -17.55
CA LEU A 296 20.41 -10.86 -18.28
C LEU A 296 21.72 -11.39 -17.70
N ILE A 297 22.61 -10.53 -17.19
CA ILE A 297 23.81 -10.97 -16.44
C ILE A 297 23.39 -11.75 -15.19
N CYS A 298 22.42 -11.26 -14.42
CA CYS A 298 21.91 -11.97 -13.24
C CYS A 298 21.36 -13.37 -13.57
N LEU A 299 20.65 -13.50 -14.70
CA LEU A 299 20.13 -14.78 -15.18
C LEU A 299 21.23 -15.72 -15.71
N ALA A 300 22.28 -15.16 -16.33
CA ALA A 300 23.44 -15.92 -16.82
C ALA A 300 24.18 -16.68 -15.73
N GLU A 301 24.20 -16.14 -14.50
CA GLU A 301 24.82 -16.78 -13.34
C GLU A 301 24.13 -18.10 -12.91
N TYR A 302 22.95 -18.41 -13.44
CA TYR A 302 22.37 -19.74 -13.31
C TYR A 302 23.02 -20.70 -14.31
N GLN A 303 23.74 -21.72 -13.81
CA GLN A 303 24.59 -22.62 -14.61
C GLN A 303 23.93 -23.26 -15.85
N CYS A 304 22.59 -23.38 -15.90
CA CYS A 304 21.87 -23.91 -17.06
C CYS A 304 21.62 -22.85 -18.16
N MET A 305 21.52 -21.56 -17.82
CA MET A 305 21.26 -20.46 -18.77
C MET A 305 22.43 -20.20 -19.72
N HIS A 306 23.67 -20.54 -19.33
CA HIS A 306 24.86 -20.42 -20.19
C HIS A 306 24.71 -21.07 -21.57
N LYS A 307 23.90 -22.14 -21.71
CA LYS A 307 23.64 -22.83 -22.99
C LYS A 307 22.69 -22.09 -23.93
N ASN A 308 21.96 -21.08 -23.45
CA ASN A 308 20.99 -20.28 -24.21
C ASN A 308 21.47 -18.83 -24.49
N LEU A 309 22.65 -18.49 -23.95
CA LEU A 309 23.29 -17.17 -24.09
C LEU A 309 24.42 -17.15 -25.12
N LEU A 310 24.99 -18.32 -25.42
CA LEU A 310 25.82 -18.60 -26.59
C LEU A 310 24.92 -18.94 -27.80
#